data_AF-A0A936MUB8-F1
#
_entry.id   AF-A0A936MUB8-F1
#
_cell.length_a   1.000
_cell.length_b   1.000
_cell.length_c   1.000
_cell.angle_alpha   90.00
_cell.angle_beta   90.00
_cell.angle_gamma   90.00
#
_symmetry.space_group_name_H-M   'P 1'
#
loop_
_entity.id
_entity.type
_entity.pdbx_description
1 polymer ?
#
loop_
_entity_poly.entity_id
_entity_poly.type
_entity_poly.pdbx_seq_one_letter_code
_entity_poly.pdbx_strand_id
1 'polypeptide(L)'
;MLYGGIDSADVVTRVKSPNGIMANIAERMSNEMACRVVPREFWKSAEERLLFPHVELTFEPEDKNGFPVEPAVVAIKKNIQHLHERILGEKLPDGHPEIERTYQLFLETYREGIKGMSDPMKNYSESLDWACQVQNDFWTRVELPDEDKLRDDPNYVIRSWMAVTTYLLSDYQFLYE
;
A
#
# COMPACT_ATOMS: atom_id res chain seq x y z
N MET A 1 -14.08 24.36 2.76
CA MET A 1 -14.84 23.10 2.85
C MET A 1 -14.17 22.08 1.94
N LEU A 2 -13.50 21.08 2.51
CA LEU A 2 -12.58 20.22 1.76
C LEU A 2 -13.12 18.80 1.50
N TYR A 3 -14.13 18.33 2.25
CA TYR A 3 -14.84 17.05 2.01
C TYR A 3 -16.34 17.15 2.31
N GLY A 4 -17.00 18.10 1.66
CA GLY A 4 -18.43 18.34 1.86
C GLY A 4 -18.67 19.30 3.01
N GLY A 5 -18.89 20.57 2.67
CA GLY A 5 -19.57 21.45 3.59
C GLY A 5 -21.05 21.36 3.32
N ILE A 6 -21.78 20.64 4.18
CA ILE A 6 -23.15 21.05 4.46
C ILE A 6 -23.00 22.23 5.39
N ASP A 7 -23.16 23.43 4.87
CA ASP A 7 -23.39 24.61 5.69
C ASP A 7 -24.90 24.83 5.70
N SER A 8 -25.52 24.78 6.88
CA SER A 8 -26.99 24.73 7.06
C SER A 8 -27.72 25.95 6.49
N ALA A 9 -26.98 26.98 6.05
CA ALA A 9 -27.50 28.20 5.47
C ALA A 9 -27.47 28.27 3.92
N ASP A 10 -26.55 27.58 3.24
CA ASP A 10 -26.31 27.80 1.79
C ASP A 10 -26.04 26.52 0.97
N VAL A 11 -25.63 25.42 1.61
CA VAL A 11 -25.36 24.13 0.92
C VAL A 11 -26.24 23.04 1.52
N VAL A 12 -27.43 22.86 0.93
CA VAL A 12 -28.48 21.92 1.40
C VAL A 12 -28.34 20.49 0.87
N THR A 13 -27.43 20.23 -0.07
CA THR A 13 -27.23 18.91 -0.66
C THR A 13 -25.77 18.46 -0.57
N ARG A 14 -25.57 17.19 -0.22
CA ARG A 14 -24.25 16.57 -0.20
C ARG A 14 -23.69 16.53 -1.62
N VAL A 15 -22.47 17.02 -1.81
CA VAL A 15 -21.72 16.88 -3.07
C VAL A 15 -21.45 15.39 -3.30
N LYS A 16 -22.05 14.83 -4.36
CA LYS A 16 -21.96 13.39 -4.71
C LYS A 16 -20.87 13.08 -5.75
N SER A 17 -20.17 14.10 -6.25
CA SER A 17 -19.13 13.95 -7.27
C SER A 17 -17.90 14.77 -6.87
N PRO A 18 -16.69 14.20 -6.84
CA PRO A 18 -15.51 14.90 -6.40
C PRO A 18 -15.15 16.01 -7.38
N ASN A 19 -14.85 17.19 -6.83
CA ASN A 19 -14.10 18.19 -7.59
C ASN A 19 -12.59 17.88 -7.49
N GLY A 20 -11.78 18.48 -8.36
CA GLY A 20 -10.33 18.18 -8.39
C GLY A 20 -9.60 18.41 -7.07
N ILE A 21 -10.11 19.26 -6.16
CA ILE A 21 -9.55 19.45 -4.83
C ILE A 21 -9.78 18.21 -3.96
N MET A 22 -11.00 17.64 -3.97
CA MET A 22 -11.30 16.40 -3.24
C MET A 22 -10.46 15.22 -3.72
N ALA A 23 -10.25 15.09 -5.04
CA ALA A 23 -9.41 14.04 -5.61
C ALA A 23 -7.95 14.14 -5.12
N ASN A 24 -7.36 15.34 -5.13
CA ASN A 24 -5.99 15.56 -4.67
C ASN A 24 -5.80 15.29 -3.17
N ILE A 25 -6.83 15.56 -2.34
CA ILE A 25 -6.74 15.26 -0.90
C ILE A 25 -6.83 13.76 -0.68
N ALA A 26 -7.70 13.05 -1.42
CA ALA A 26 -7.80 11.60 -1.36
C ALA A 26 -6.46 10.96 -1.70
N GLU A 27 -5.88 11.35 -2.83
CA GLU A 27 -4.59 10.84 -3.29
C GLU A 27 -3.47 11.09 -2.26
N ARG A 28 -3.42 12.30 -1.68
CA ARG A 28 -2.46 12.59 -0.61
C ARG A 28 -2.71 11.71 0.61
N MET A 29 -3.94 11.61 1.07
CA MET A 29 -4.30 10.78 2.22
C MET A 29 -3.92 9.32 1.98
N SER A 30 -4.23 8.78 0.80
CA SER A 30 -3.88 7.42 0.39
C SER A 30 -2.38 7.16 0.47
N ASN A 31 -1.56 8.07 -0.07
CA ASN A 31 -0.10 7.95 -0.01
C ASN A 31 0.45 8.01 1.43
N GLU A 32 -0.04 8.94 2.24
CA GLU A 32 0.39 9.10 3.64
C GLU A 32 -0.03 7.88 4.48
N MET A 33 -1.22 7.33 4.24
CA MET A 33 -1.72 6.14 4.92
C MET A 33 -0.96 4.89 4.49
N ALA A 34 -0.70 4.71 3.20
CA ALA A 34 0.11 3.60 2.70
C ALA A 34 1.52 3.60 3.32
N CYS A 35 2.18 4.77 3.32
CA CYS A 35 3.49 4.97 3.95
C CYS A 35 3.50 4.58 5.44
N ARG A 36 2.44 4.89 6.18
CA ARG A 36 2.36 4.60 7.62
C ARG A 36 1.96 3.18 7.96
N VAL A 37 1.01 2.61 7.21
CA VAL A 37 0.35 1.35 7.57
C VAL A 37 1.15 0.15 7.08
N VAL A 38 1.64 0.18 5.84
CA VAL A 38 2.28 -0.98 5.22
C VAL A 38 3.52 -1.44 6.00
N PRO A 39 4.51 -0.57 6.30
CA PRO A 39 5.70 -0.98 7.07
C PRO A 39 5.33 -1.48 8.48
N ARG A 40 4.33 -0.86 9.12
CA ARG A 40 3.91 -1.25 10.47
C ARG A 40 3.22 -2.60 10.52
N GLU A 41 2.51 -2.99 9.47
CA GLU A 41 1.98 -4.35 9.37
C GLU A 41 3.11 -5.35 9.17
N PHE A 42 4.07 -5.07 8.28
CA PHE A 42 5.22 -5.96 8.08
C PHE A 42 6.18 -6.03 9.29
N TRP A 43 6.18 -5.01 10.14
CA TRP A 43 6.89 -5.03 11.43
C TRP A 43 6.29 -6.03 12.44
N LYS A 44 4.98 -6.30 12.35
CA LYS A 44 4.32 -7.33 13.18
C LYS A 44 4.57 -8.72 12.61
N SER A 45 4.38 -9.74 13.45
CA SER A 45 4.33 -11.13 13.01
C SER A 45 3.13 -11.38 12.08
N ALA A 46 3.24 -12.35 11.17
CA ALA A 46 2.19 -12.65 10.18
C ALA A 46 0.80 -12.90 10.79
N GLU A 47 0.75 -13.53 11.96
CA GLU A 47 -0.49 -13.88 12.66
C GLU A 47 -1.22 -12.66 13.25
N GLU A 48 -0.49 -11.57 13.52
CA GLU A 48 -1.01 -10.33 14.10
C GLU A 48 -1.37 -9.28 13.03
N ARG A 49 -1.04 -9.56 11.75
CA ARG A 49 -1.34 -8.67 10.61
C ARG A 49 -2.81 -8.74 10.24
N LEU A 50 -3.41 -7.58 10.03
CA LEU A 50 -4.78 -7.45 9.55
C LEU A 50 -4.84 -7.36 8.02
N LEU A 51 -3.86 -6.72 7.40
CA LEU A 51 -3.84 -6.42 5.96
C LEU A 51 -2.94 -7.36 5.14
N PHE A 52 -1.85 -7.85 5.72
CA PHE A 52 -0.86 -8.67 5.02
C PHE A 52 -0.66 -10.08 5.64
N PRO A 53 -1.72 -10.88 5.89
CA PRO A 53 -1.59 -12.18 6.54
C PRO A 53 -1.06 -13.30 5.62
N HIS A 54 -0.97 -13.07 4.31
CA HIS A 54 -0.64 -14.12 3.33
C HIS A 54 0.73 -13.96 2.67
N VAL A 55 1.48 -12.91 3.02
CA VAL A 55 2.72 -12.53 2.35
C VAL A 55 3.80 -12.14 3.35
N GLU A 56 5.05 -12.36 2.94
CA GLU A 56 6.24 -11.92 3.66
C GLU A 56 7.09 -11.01 2.80
N LEU A 57 8.00 -10.27 3.43
CA LEU A 57 8.95 -9.40 2.73
C LEU A 57 9.90 -10.18 1.80
N THR A 58 10.06 -11.48 2.02
CA THR A 58 10.85 -12.37 1.15
C THR A 58 10.08 -12.85 -0.07
N PHE A 59 8.78 -12.53 -0.19
CA PHE A 59 7.95 -12.97 -1.33
C PHE A 59 8.10 -11.97 -2.46
N GLU A 60 9.21 -12.10 -3.19
CA GLU A 60 9.44 -11.39 -4.45
C GLU A 60 8.65 -12.05 -5.58
N PRO A 61 7.99 -11.27 -6.47
CA PRO A 61 7.16 -11.84 -7.53
C PRO A 61 8.00 -12.50 -8.63
N GLU A 62 9.27 -12.11 -8.75
CA GLU A 62 10.19 -12.59 -9.78
C GLU A 62 11.56 -12.93 -9.18
N ASP A 63 12.25 -13.89 -9.80
CA ASP A 63 13.64 -14.21 -9.47
C ASP A 63 14.62 -13.19 -10.08
N LYS A 64 15.91 -13.36 -9.82
CA LYS A 64 16.98 -12.49 -10.36
C LYS A 64 17.07 -12.48 -11.89
N ASN A 65 16.47 -13.46 -12.57
CA ASN A 65 16.44 -13.55 -14.03
C ASN A 65 15.13 -12.98 -14.62
N GLY A 66 14.21 -12.49 -13.78
CA GLY A 66 12.92 -11.97 -14.19
C GLY A 66 11.87 -13.04 -14.49
N PHE A 67 12.04 -14.27 -13.98
CA PHE A 67 11.02 -15.32 -14.09
C PHE A 67 10.08 -15.29 -12.88
N PRO A 68 8.78 -15.54 -13.07
CA PRO A 68 7.81 -15.52 -11.98
C PRO A 68 8.10 -16.62 -10.95
N VAL A 69 8.06 -16.25 -9.66
CA VAL A 69 8.15 -17.19 -8.54
C VAL A 69 6.73 -17.62 -8.16
N GLU A 70 6.25 -18.70 -8.77
CA GLU A 70 4.84 -19.13 -8.68
C GLU A 70 4.25 -19.15 -7.24
N PRO A 71 4.93 -19.70 -6.20
CA PRO A 71 4.38 -19.66 -4.85
C PRO A 71 4.20 -18.24 -4.30
N ALA A 72 5.13 -17.33 -4.60
CA ALA A 72 5.04 -15.93 -4.19
C ALA A 72 3.93 -15.21 -4.96
N VAL A 73 3.82 -15.43 -6.27
CA VAL A 73 2.76 -14.84 -7.11
C VAL A 73 1.37 -15.25 -6.60
N VAL A 74 1.17 -16.53 -6.28
CA VAL A 74 -0.11 -17.01 -5.71
C VAL A 74 -0.40 -16.36 -4.36
N ALA A 75 0.61 -16.26 -3.48
CA ALA A 75 0.48 -15.61 -2.18
C ALA A 75 0.15 -14.11 -2.29
N ILE A 76 0.81 -13.39 -3.21
CA ILE A 76 0.58 -11.97 -3.50
C ILE A 76 -0.84 -11.76 -4.01
N LYS A 77 -1.29 -12.55 -5.01
CA LYS A 77 -2.66 -12.45 -5.54
C LYS A 77 -3.72 -12.77 -4.49
N LYS A 78 -3.46 -13.75 -3.61
CA LYS A 78 -4.34 -14.05 -2.47
C LYS A 78 -4.40 -12.90 -1.47
N ASN A 79 -3.26 -12.25 -1.18
CA ASN A 79 -3.27 -11.09 -0.30
C ASN A 79 -3.97 -9.88 -0.93
N ILE A 80 -3.84 -9.69 -2.25
CA ILE A 80 -4.59 -8.67 -3.00
C ILE A 80 -6.10 -8.89 -2.86
N GLN A 81 -6.57 -10.13 -3.07
CA GLN A 81 -7.98 -10.48 -2.87
C GLN A 81 -8.45 -10.14 -1.45
N HIS A 82 -7.64 -10.46 -0.43
CA HIS A 82 -7.90 -10.09 0.97
C HIS A 82 -7.96 -8.57 1.18
N LEU A 83 -7.07 -7.80 0.56
CA LEU A 83 -7.06 -6.33 0.66
C LEU A 83 -8.31 -5.71 0.01
N HIS A 84 -8.75 -6.21 -1.14
CA HIS A 84 -10.01 -5.79 -1.77
C HIS A 84 -11.21 -5.99 -0.83
N GLU A 85 -11.30 -7.14 -0.16
CA GLU A 85 -12.37 -7.37 0.83
C GLU A 85 -12.21 -6.48 2.06
N ARG A 86 -10.98 -6.28 2.57
CA ARG A 86 -10.73 -5.53 3.81
C ARG A 86 -10.85 -4.01 3.67
N ILE A 87 -10.42 -3.46 2.55
CA ILE A 87 -10.36 -2.01 2.31
C ILE A 87 -11.62 -1.54 1.59
N LEU A 88 -12.09 -2.29 0.58
CA LEU A 88 -13.22 -1.90 -0.27
C LEU A 88 -14.51 -2.68 0.00
N GLY A 89 -14.48 -3.71 0.87
CA GLY A 89 -15.64 -4.57 1.10
C GLY A 89 -16.00 -5.49 -0.07
N GLU A 90 -15.16 -5.54 -1.11
CA GLU A 90 -15.43 -6.28 -2.34
C GLU A 90 -15.02 -7.75 -2.21
N LYS A 91 -16.01 -8.66 -2.33
CA LYS A 91 -15.74 -10.10 -2.38
C LYS A 91 -15.50 -10.56 -3.80
N LEU A 92 -14.24 -10.51 -4.21
CA LEU A 92 -13.83 -10.92 -5.55
C LEU A 92 -13.63 -12.45 -5.62
N PRO A 93 -14.22 -13.15 -6.60
CA PRO A 93 -13.95 -14.57 -6.81
C PRO A 93 -12.50 -14.80 -7.27
N ASP A 94 -12.02 -16.03 -7.13
CA ASP A 94 -10.68 -16.40 -7.59
C ASP A 94 -10.54 -16.13 -9.11
N GLY A 95 -9.43 -15.49 -9.49
CA GLY A 95 -9.17 -15.12 -10.88
C GLY A 95 -9.99 -13.94 -11.40
N HIS A 96 -10.66 -13.17 -10.53
CA HIS A 96 -11.33 -11.94 -10.94
C HIS A 96 -10.34 -10.98 -11.64
N PRO A 97 -10.70 -10.33 -12.77
CA PRO A 97 -9.79 -9.47 -13.52
C PRO A 97 -9.19 -8.32 -12.70
N GLU A 98 -9.89 -7.87 -11.66
CA GLU A 98 -9.42 -6.80 -10.77
C GLU A 98 -8.24 -7.23 -9.88
N ILE A 99 -8.19 -8.51 -9.50
CA ILE A 99 -7.03 -9.08 -8.79
C ILE A 99 -5.80 -9.02 -9.71
N GLU A 100 -5.98 -9.36 -10.98
CA GLU A 100 -4.88 -9.32 -11.96
C GLU A 100 -4.40 -7.90 -12.21
N ARG A 101 -5.31 -6.93 -12.37
CA ARG A 101 -4.95 -5.51 -12.53
C ARG A 101 -4.15 -4.98 -11.34
N THR A 102 -4.61 -5.28 -10.14
CA THR A 102 -3.91 -4.88 -8.91
C THR A 102 -2.55 -5.57 -8.79
N TYR A 103 -2.46 -6.84 -9.22
CA TYR A 103 -1.19 -7.57 -9.28
C TYR A 103 -0.21 -6.96 -10.29
N GLN A 104 -0.69 -6.54 -11.47
CA GLN A 104 0.15 -5.84 -12.45
C GLN A 104 0.69 -4.52 -11.89
N LEU A 105 -0.12 -3.75 -11.15
CA LEU A 105 0.36 -2.56 -10.45
C LEU A 105 1.50 -2.89 -9.46
N PHE A 106 1.33 -3.93 -8.66
CA PHE A 106 2.38 -4.41 -7.75
C PHE A 106 3.66 -4.78 -8.51
N LEU A 107 3.52 -5.58 -9.57
CA LEU A 107 4.63 -6.11 -10.36
C LEU A 107 5.39 -5.00 -11.10
N GLU A 108 4.68 -4.05 -11.71
CA GLU A 108 5.28 -2.91 -12.41
C GLU A 108 6.03 -2.00 -11.44
N THR A 109 5.44 -1.71 -10.27
CA THR A 109 6.09 -0.93 -9.22
C THR A 109 7.36 -1.63 -8.72
N TYR A 110 7.29 -2.93 -8.48
CA TYR A 110 8.43 -3.75 -8.08
C TYR A 110 9.56 -3.68 -9.12
N ARG A 111 9.24 -3.93 -10.40
CA ARG A 111 10.22 -3.89 -11.49
C ARG A 111 10.84 -2.51 -11.67
N GLU A 112 10.04 -1.44 -11.59
CA GLU A 112 10.55 -0.07 -11.64
C GLU A 112 11.49 0.21 -10.47
N GLY A 113 11.12 -0.21 -9.27
CA GLY A 113 11.89 -0.07 -8.05
C GLY A 113 13.24 -0.79 -8.10
N ILE A 114 13.25 -2.08 -8.42
CA ILE A 114 14.48 -2.88 -8.58
C ILE A 114 15.38 -2.26 -9.66
N LYS A 115 14.82 -1.90 -10.81
CA LYS A 115 15.57 -1.24 -11.88
C LYS A 115 16.17 0.09 -11.40
N GLY A 116 15.39 0.88 -10.66
CA GLY A 116 15.83 2.16 -10.12
C GLY A 116 16.92 2.03 -9.06
N MET A 117 16.86 1.02 -8.19
CA MET A 117 17.91 0.74 -7.20
C MET A 117 19.20 0.23 -7.85
N SER A 118 19.10 -0.49 -8.98
CA SER A 118 20.26 -0.98 -9.73
C SER A 118 20.95 0.08 -10.60
N ASP A 119 20.28 1.21 -10.87
CA ASP A 119 20.78 2.25 -11.78
C ASP A 119 21.58 3.30 -10.98
N PRO A 120 22.91 3.40 -11.16
CA PRO A 120 23.74 4.35 -10.41
C PRO A 120 23.43 5.82 -10.72
N MET A 121 22.67 6.10 -11.80
CA MET A 121 22.19 7.44 -12.11
C MET A 121 20.88 7.78 -11.40
N LYS A 122 20.17 6.78 -10.86
CA LYS A 122 18.94 6.96 -10.09
C LYS A 122 19.24 6.85 -8.59
N ASN A 123 18.80 7.84 -7.82
CA ASN A 123 19.02 7.87 -6.37
C ASN A 123 17.94 7.08 -5.60
N TYR A 124 17.62 5.87 -6.02
CA TYR A 124 16.67 5.04 -5.26
C TYR A 124 17.40 4.39 -4.10
N SER A 125 17.04 4.79 -2.88
CA SER A 125 17.59 4.21 -1.67
C SER A 125 16.95 2.86 -1.36
N GLU A 126 17.72 1.95 -0.79
CA GLU A 126 17.20 0.78 -0.07
C GLU A 126 16.43 1.21 1.17
N SER A 127 16.79 2.34 1.79
CA SER A 127 16.08 2.85 2.95
C SER A 127 14.72 3.44 2.58
N LEU A 128 13.71 3.16 3.39
CA LEU A 128 12.41 3.82 3.29
C LEU A 128 12.57 5.30 3.61
N ASP A 129 11.67 6.13 3.07
CA ASP A 129 11.56 7.52 3.51
C ASP A 129 11.35 7.55 5.03
N TRP A 130 12.00 8.50 5.71
CA TRP A 130 12.01 8.59 7.17
C TRP A 130 10.60 8.59 7.78
N ALA A 131 9.60 9.13 7.06
CA ALA A 131 8.22 9.18 7.51
C ALA A 131 7.53 7.80 7.49
N CYS A 132 8.03 6.88 6.67
CA CYS A 132 7.52 5.52 6.52
C CYS A 132 8.25 4.50 7.41
N GLN A 133 9.40 4.85 7.97
CA GLN A 133 10.17 3.93 8.82
C GLN A 133 9.45 3.63 10.14
N VAL A 134 9.58 2.39 10.61
CA VAL A 134 9.08 1.98 11.93
C VAL A 134 10.22 2.09 12.94
N GLN A 135 10.30 3.26 13.57
CA GLN A 135 11.36 3.55 14.56
C GLN A 135 10.84 3.52 16.01
N ASN A 136 9.53 3.67 16.20
CA ASN A 136 8.89 3.80 17.50
C ASN A 136 7.58 3.02 17.51
N ASP A 137 7.22 2.49 18.68
CA ASP A 137 5.90 1.91 18.91
C ASP A 137 4.81 2.96 18.66
N PHE A 138 3.73 2.55 17.98
CA PHE A 138 2.70 3.48 17.54
C PHE A 138 1.90 4.09 18.71
N TRP A 139 1.63 3.29 19.73
CA TRP A 139 0.73 3.65 20.82
C TRP A 139 1.47 4.35 21.94
N THR A 140 2.59 3.81 22.37
CA THR A 140 3.40 4.30 23.50
C THR A 140 4.40 5.37 23.09
N ARG A 141 4.71 5.49 21.78
CA ARG A 141 5.74 6.39 21.23
C ARG A 141 7.15 6.11 21.75
N VAL A 142 7.35 4.97 22.41
CA VAL A 142 8.67 4.54 22.86
C VAL A 142 9.50 4.12 21.65
N GLU A 143 10.74 4.59 21.60
CA GLU A 143 11.69 4.20 20.57
C GLU A 143 11.96 2.70 20.66
N LEU A 144 11.92 2.02 19.51
CA LEU A 144 12.21 0.59 19.45
C LEU A 144 13.72 0.34 19.59
N PRO A 145 14.15 -0.83 20.10
CA PRO A 145 15.53 -1.28 19.97
C PRO A 145 15.97 -1.26 18.49
N ASP A 146 17.24 -1.00 18.21
CA ASP A 146 17.71 -0.89 16.82
C ASP A 146 17.51 -2.18 16.00
N GLU A 147 17.59 -3.36 16.63
CA GLU A 147 17.27 -4.64 15.98
C GLU A 147 15.79 -4.79 15.56
N ASP A 148 14.88 -4.08 16.23
CA ASP A 148 13.44 -4.17 15.99
C ASP A 148 12.94 -3.08 15.03
N LYS A 149 13.81 -2.16 14.59
CA LYS A 149 13.42 -1.09 13.68
C LYS A 149 13.32 -1.59 12.25
N LEU A 150 12.21 -1.29 11.59
CA LEU A 150 12.06 -1.51 10.15
C LEU A 150 12.37 -0.21 9.41
N ARG A 151 13.58 -0.12 8.83
CA ARG A 151 14.06 1.07 8.12
C ARG A 151 14.18 0.88 6.62
N ASP A 152 14.42 -0.35 6.18
CA ASP A 152 14.85 -0.62 4.82
C ASP A 152 13.86 -1.51 4.06
N ASP A 153 13.88 -1.32 2.74
CA ASP A 153 13.12 -2.04 1.74
C ASP A 153 14.05 -2.39 0.56
N PRO A 154 15.04 -3.26 0.79
CA PRO A 154 16.13 -3.55 -0.16
C PRO A 154 15.63 -4.21 -1.45
N ASN A 155 14.47 -4.89 -1.38
CA ASN A 155 13.88 -5.59 -2.52
C ASN A 155 12.63 -4.86 -3.06
N TYR A 156 12.38 -3.61 -2.64
CA TYR A 156 11.23 -2.82 -3.09
C TYR A 156 9.84 -3.45 -2.86
N VAL A 157 9.74 -4.43 -1.97
CA VAL A 157 8.49 -5.16 -1.69
C VAL A 157 7.53 -4.29 -0.87
N ILE A 158 8.06 -3.56 0.12
CA ILE A 158 7.25 -2.68 0.97
C ILE A 158 6.66 -1.54 0.12
N ARG A 159 7.47 -0.87 -0.70
CA ARG A 159 7.01 0.23 -1.57
C ARG A 159 6.04 -0.25 -2.65
N SER A 160 6.20 -1.47 -3.16
CA SER A 160 5.21 -2.09 -4.06
C SER A 160 3.85 -2.29 -3.36
N TRP A 161 3.85 -2.72 -2.10
CA TRP A 161 2.62 -2.79 -1.30
C TRP A 161 2.06 -1.42 -0.93
N MET A 162 2.90 -0.40 -0.75
CA MET A 162 2.44 0.98 -0.59
C MET A 162 1.70 1.45 -1.83
N ALA A 163 2.21 1.18 -3.04
CA ALA A 163 1.53 1.53 -4.28
C ALA A 163 0.15 0.84 -4.40
N VAL A 164 0.07 -0.45 -4.11
CA VAL A 164 -1.21 -1.19 -4.07
C VAL A 164 -2.17 -0.59 -3.03
N THR A 165 -1.67 -0.30 -1.83
CA THR A 165 -2.51 0.28 -0.77
C THR A 165 -3.00 1.68 -1.15
N THR A 166 -2.14 2.52 -1.73
CA THR A 166 -2.52 3.82 -2.28
C THR A 166 -3.59 3.67 -3.33
N TYR A 167 -3.44 2.72 -4.26
CA TYR A 167 -4.40 2.45 -5.32
C TYR A 167 -5.78 2.11 -4.75
N LEU A 168 -5.85 1.19 -3.79
CA LEU A 168 -7.12 0.79 -3.16
C LEU A 168 -7.74 1.95 -2.36
N LEU A 169 -6.95 2.69 -1.57
CA LEU A 169 -7.47 3.83 -0.79
C LEU A 169 -7.88 5.04 -1.65
N SER A 170 -7.36 5.12 -2.87
CA SER A 170 -7.72 6.18 -3.82
C SER A 170 -8.93 5.83 -4.67
N ASP A 171 -9.48 4.61 -4.52
CA ASP A 171 -10.69 4.22 -5.22
C ASP A 171 -11.87 5.10 -4.77
N TYR A 172 -12.71 5.48 -5.73
CA TYR A 172 -13.85 6.34 -5.45
C TYR A 172 -14.84 5.68 -4.47
N GLN A 173 -14.97 4.35 -4.48
CA GLN A 173 -15.86 3.63 -3.57
C GLN A 173 -15.42 3.83 -2.12
N PHE A 174 -14.11 3.78 -1.84
CA PHE A 174 -13.55 4.05 -0.52
C PHE A 174 -13.87 5.46 0.01
N LEU A 175 -13.95 6.45 -0.87
CA LEU A 175 -14.14 7.86 -0.49
C LEU A 175 -15.60 8.25 -0.24
N TYR A 176 -16.57 7.42 -0.65
CA TYR A 176 -17.99 7.78 -0.68
C TYR A 176 -18.92 6.84 0.09
N GLU A 177 -18.41 5.76 0.69
CA GLU A 177 -19.14 4.96 1.68
C GLU A 177 -19.51 5.75 2.94
#